data_AF-A0A1V3RHL0-F1
#
_entry.id   AF-A0A1V3RHL0-F1
#
_cell.length_a   1.000
_cell.length_b   1.000
_cell.length_c   1.000
_cell.angle_alpha   90.00
_cell.angle_beta   90.00
_cell.angle_gamma   90.00
#
_symmetry.space_group_name_H-M   'P 1'
#
loop_
_entity.id
_entity.type
_entity.pdbx_description
1 polymer ?
#
loop_
_entity_poly.entity_id
_entity_poly.type
_entity_poly.pdbx_seq_one_letter_code
_entity_poly.pdbx_strand_id
1 'polypeptide(L)' 'GTRFPGADGCTADQVLNLTVTPKPADIVTNQTICSGETYRWNGTDYTTNQTGTRFPGADGCTADQVLNLTVT' A
#
# COMPACT_ATOMS: atom_id res chain seq x y z
N GLY A 1 12.42 7.16 -20.53
CA GLY A 1 13.80 6.99 -20.05
C GLY A 1 14.43 8.35 -19.87
N THR A 2 15.09 8.59 -18.75
CA THR A 2 15.86 9.83 -18.50
C THR A 2 17.33 9.54 -18.77
N ARG A 3 17.97 10.36 -19.61
CA ARG A 3 19.39 10.25 -19.99
C ARG A 3 20.25 10.94 -18.94
N PHE A 4 21.20 10.22 -18.35
CA PHE A 4 22.22 10.77 -17.46
C PHE A 4 23.54 10.85 -18.22
N PRO A 5 23.99 12.03 -18.68
CA PRO A 5 25.29 12.17 -19.31
C PRO A 5 26.38 11.96 -18.26
N GLY A 6 27.33 11.06 -18.51
CA GLY A 6 28.52 10.92 -17.67
C GLY A 6 29.31 12.22 -17.67
N ALA A 7 29.81 12.62 -16.49
CA ALA A 7 30.43 13.92 -16.23
C ALA A 7 31.71 14.22 -17.05
N ASP A 8 32.25 13.22 -17.77
CA ASP A 8 33.58 13.29 -18.37
C ASP A 8 33.58 13.11 -19.90
N GLY A 9 32.41 13.10 -20.57
CA GLY A 9 32.31 13.05 -22.03
C GLY A 9 32.80 11.76 -22.72
N CYS A 10 33.34 10.80 -21.96
CA CYS A 10 33.96 9.56 -22.44
C CYS A 10 33.35 8.27 -21.84
N THR A 11 32.25 8.36 -21.09
CA THR A 11 31.53 7.19 -20.57
C THR A 11 30.27 6.96 -21.38
N ALA A 12 30.07 5.72 -21.84
CA ALA A 12 28.93 5.33 -22.67
C ALA A 12 27.61 5.72 -22.00
N ASP A 13 26.73 6.37 -22.78
CA ASP A 13 25.38 6.76 -22.36
C ASP A 13 24.69 5.57 -21.68
N GLN A 14 24.38 5.71 -20.40
CA GLN A 14 23.65 4.69 -19.66
C GLN A 14 22.17 4.81 -19.99
N VAL A 15 21.61 3.79 -20.63
CA VAL A 15 20.18 3.71 -20.92
C VAL A 15 19.51 2.91 -19.80
N LEU A 16 18.76 3.61 -18.95
CA LEU A 16 17.91 3.00 -17.93
C LEU A 16 16.53 2.68 -18.49
N ASN A 17 16.27 1.39 -18.72
CA ASN A 17 14.94 0.90 -19.05
C ASN A 17 14.19 0.57 -17.76
N LEU A 18 13.33 1.49 -17.33
CA LEU A 18 12.44 1.32 -16.18
C LEU A 18 11.06 0.86 -16.64
N THR A 19 10.60 -0.27 -16.12
CA THR A 19 9.23 -0.75 -16.30
C THR A 19 8.44 -0.44 -15.03
N VAL A 20 7.43 0.42 -15.14
CA VAL A 20 6.51 0.72 -14.03
C VAL A 20 5.33 -0.24 -14.10
N THR A 21 5.15 -1.04 -13.06
CA THR A 21 3.96 -1.88 -12.91
C THR A 21 2.84 -1.08 -12.24
N PRO A 22 1.60 -1.15 -12.74
CA PRO A 22 0.47 -0.50 -12.08
C PRO A 22 0.23 -1.12 -10.71
N LYS A 23 -0.16 -0.28 -9.76
CA LYS A 23 -0.53 -0.72 -8.41
C LYS A 23 -1.74 -1.65 -8.48
N PRO A 24 -1.74 -2.79 -7.78
CA PRO A 24 -2.90 -3.68 -7.69
C PRO A 24 -4.09 -3.00 -7.04
N ALA A 25 -5.28 -3.57 -7.24
CA ALA A 25 -6.51 -3.08 -6.62
C ALA A 25 -6.49 -3.23 -5.08
N ASP A 26 -7.26 -2.37 -4.41
CA ASP A 26 -7.39 -2.38 -2.95
C ASP A 26 -7.98 -3.70 -2.44
N ILE A 27 -7.43 -4.22 -1.34
CA ILE A 27 -7.90 -5.42 -0.65
C ILE A 27 -8.85 -4.98 0.46
N VAL A 28 -10.13 -5.30 0.29
CA VAL A 28 -11.18 -4.94 1.26
C VAL A 28 -11.41 -6.09 2.24
N THR A 29 -11.20 -5.81 3.52
CA THR A 29 -11.51 -6.68 4.65
C THR A 29 -12.80 -6.20 5.30
N ASN A 30 -13.84 -7.04 5.28
CA ASN A 30 -15.08 -6.79 6.00
C ASN A 30 -15.12 -7.71 7.22
N GLN A 31 -15.26 -7.16 8.41
CA GLN A 31 -15.34 -7.93 9.65
C GLN A 31 -16.42 -7.40 10.59
N THR A 32 -16.96 -8.30 11.41
CA THR A 32 -17.92 -7.96 12.46
C THR A 32 -17.46 -8.54 13.78
N ILE A 33 -17.46 -7.72 14.83
CA ILE A 33 -17.12 -8.12 16.20
C ILE A 33 -18.23 -7.74 17.17
N CYS A 34 -18.28 -8.40 18.32
CA CYS A 34 -19.22 -8.06 19.38
C CYS A 34 -18.74 -6.84 20.19
N SER A 35 -19.67 -6.10 20.79
CA SER A 35 -19.36 -5.04 21.74
C SER A 35 -18.50 -5.57 22.89
N GLY A 36 -17.30 -4.99 23.04
CA GLY A 36 -16.31 -5.39 24.04
C GLY A 36 -15.19 -6.29 23.49
N GLU A 37 -15.29 -6.76 22.25
CA GLU A 37 -14.20 -7.44 21.57
C GLU A 37 -13.19 -6.45 20.98
N THR A 38 -12.00 -6.96 20.69
CA THR A 38 -10.93 -6.18 20.04
C THR A 38 -10.50 -6.90 18.77
N TYR A 39 -10.53 -6.19 17.65
CA TYR A 39 -10.05 -6.68 16.37
C TYR A 39 -8.68 -6.10 16.06
N ARG A 40 -7.65 -6.97 16.08
CA ARG A 40 -6.29 -6.61 15.68
C ARG A 40 -6.17 -6.69 14.16
N TRP A 41 -5.91 -5.55 13.50
CA TRP A 41 -5.72 -5.46 12.06
C TRP A 41 -4.52 -4.59 11.70
N ASN A 42 -3.61 -5.10 10.86
CA ASN A 42 -2.34 -4.43 10.49
C ASN A 42 -1.56 -3.87 11.69
N GLY A 43 -1.55 -4.61 12.81
CA GLY A 43 -0.86 -4.21 14.04
C GLY A 43 -1.58 -3.15 14.88
N THR A 44 -2.74 -2.66 14.44
CA THR A 44 -3.59 -1.72 15.20
C THR A 44 -4.79 -2.46 15.79
N ASP A 45 -5.13 -2.14 17.04
CA ASP A 45 -6.31 -2.69 17.72
C ASP A 45 -7.52 -1.78 17.52
N TYR A 46 -8.62 -2.36 17.02
CA TYR A 46 -9.88 -1.68 16.79
C TYR A 46 -10.97 -2.26 17.68
N THR A 47 -11.65 -1.38 18.41
CA THR A 47 -12.79 -1.72 19.28
C THR A 47 -14.07 -0.98 18.87
N THR A 48 -13.99 -0.16 17.82
CA THR A 48 -15.09 0.69 17.33
C THR A 48 -15.31 0.45 15.84
N ASN A 49 -16.51 0.81 15.37
CA ASN A 49 -16.88 0.72 13.96
C ASN A 49 -15.86 1.45 13.07
N GLN A 50 -15.37 0.78 12.04
CA GLN A 50 -14.48 1.32 11.02
C GLN A 50 -15.18 1.27 9.67
N THR A 51 -15.14 2.36 8.91
CA THR A 51 -15.69 2.42 7.56
C THR A 51 -14.64 2.99 6.62
N GLY A 52 -14.09 2.13 5.76
CA GLY A 52 -13.08 2.53 4.78
C GLY A 52 -11.71 2.88 5.37
N THR A 53 -11.35 2.34 6.54
CA THR A 53 -10.04 2.59 7.14
C THR A 53 -8.94 2.01 6.26
N ARG A 54 -8.03 2.86 5.76
CA ARG A 54 -7.00 2.48 4.79
C ARG A 54 -5.64 2.26 5.45
N PHE A 55 -4.97 1.18 5.06
CA PHE A 55 -3.58 0.92 5.39
C PHE A 55 -2.77 0.78 4.08
N PRO A 56 -1.93 1.77 3.75
CA PRO A 56 -1.22 1.77 2.47
C PRO A 56 -0.19 0.65 2.40
N GLY A 57 -0.03 0.07 1.20
CA GLY A 57 1.05 -0.87 0.92
C GLY A 57 2.43 -0.23 1.16
N ALA A 58 3.34 -0.99 1.77
CA ALA A 58 4.61 -0.46 2.31
C ALA A 58 5.54 0.17 1.26
N ASP A 59 5.43 -0.24 0.00
CA ASP A 59 6.31 0.12 -1.10
C ASP A 59 5.61 0.92 -2.21
N GLY A 60 4.33 1.29 -2.02
CA GLY A 60 3.51 1.97 -3.03
C GLY A 60 3.12 1.11 -4.25
N CYS A 61 3.74 -0.07 -4.40
CA CYS A 61 3.46 -1.05 -5.44
C CYS A 61 2.59 -2.20 -4.93
N THR A 62 2.51 -2.41 -3.62
CA THR A 62 1.61 -3.36 -2.98
C THR A 62 0.20 -2.79 -2.90
N ALA A 63 -0.80 -3.66 -3.03
CA ALA A 63 -2.20 -3.31 -2.82
C ALA A 63 -2.42 -2.61 -1.48
N ASP A 64 -3.25 -1.56 -1.46
CA ASP A 64 -3.69 -0.98 -0.20
C ASP A 64 -4.71 -1.89 0.47
N GLN A 65 -4.69 -1.92 1.79
CA GLN A 65 -5.67 -2.65 2.58
C GLN A 65 -6.76 -1.68 3.03
N VAL A 66 -8.01 -2.11 3.00
CA VAL A 66 -9.18 -1.34 3.45
C VAL A 66 -9.95 -2.17 4.47
N LEU A 67 -10.25 -1.61 5.63
CA LEU A 67 -11.03 -2.26 6.69
C LEU A 67 -12.41 -1.62 6.82
N ASN A 68 -13.43 -2.47 6.77
CA ASN A 68 -14.79 -2.18 7.22
C ASN A 68 -15.09 -3.08 8.42
N LEU A 69 -15.06 -2.50 9.61
CA LEU A 69 -15.33 -3.20 10.86
C LEU A 69 -16.69 -2.75 11.39
N THR A 70 -17.60 -3.71 11.59
CA THR A 70 -18.88 -3.47 12.27
C THR A 70 -18.81 -4.00 13.68
N VAL A 71 -19.22 -3.20 14.66
CA VAL A 71 -19.32 -3.57 16.07
C VAL A 71 -20.80 -3.61 16.44
N THR A 72 -21.27 -4.77 16.89
CA THR A 72 -22.67 -5.04 17.24
C THR A 72 -22.85 -5.39 18.70
#